data_AF-A0A672ZIN4-F1
#
_entry.id   AF-A0A672ZIN4-F1
#
_cell.length_a   1.000
_cell.length_b   1.000
_cell.length_c   1.000
_cell.angle_alpha   90.00
_cell.angle_beta   90.00
_cell.angle_gamma   90.00
#
_symmetry.space_group_name_H-M   'P 1'
#
loop_
_entity.id
_entity.type
_entity.pdbx_description
1 polymer ?
#
loop_
_entity_poly.entity_id
_entity_poly.type
_entity_poly.pdbx_seq_one_letter_code
_entity_poly.pdbx_strand_id
1 'polypeptide(L)'
;MHRISRDISSVCHRGKKREGTFMHMFWDCHLLKSSWSSIHSFTHSVLDLQFDVSSSLYLLNDTYNLQLDHKKCRILILITYFAKK
;
A
#
# COMPACT_ATOMS: atom_id res chain seq x y z
N MET A 1 2.24 2.50 -17.18
CA MET A 1 2.61 3.93 -17.08
C MET A 1 1.41 4.68 -16.53
N HIS A 2 1.41 5.02 -15.24
CA HIS A 2 0.38 5.93 -14.71
C HIS A 2 0.62 7.32 -15.30
N ARG A 3 -0.39 7.83 -15.99
CA ARG A 3 -0.37 9.17 -16.59
C ARG A 3 -0.45 10.17 -15.44
N ILE A 4 0.68 10.76 -15.07
CA ILE A 4 0.70 11.93 -14.19
C ILE A 4 0.02 13.04 -15.00
N SER A 5 -1.22 13.40 -14.64
CA SER A 5 -1.92 14.52 -15.24
C SER A 5 -1.11 15.80 -14.99
N ARG A 6 -0.90 16.60 -16.02
CA ARG A 6 -0.17 17.89 -15.94
C ARG A 6 -0.95 18.98 -15.17
N ASP A 7 -2.15 18.68 -14.69
CA ASP A 7 -2.79 19.49 -13.66
C ASP A 7 -2.05 19.28 -12.34
N ILE A 8 -1.05 20.13 -12.11
CA ILE A 8 -0.31 20.20 -10.84
C ILE A 8 -1.26 20.83 -9.81
N SER A 9 -2.26 20.08 -9.39
CA SER A 9 -3.03 20.41 -8.21
C SER A 9 -2.19 20.04 -7.00
N SER A 10 -2.01 20.98 -6.07
CA SER A 10 -1.44 20.68 -4.75
C SER A 10 -2.36 19.78 -3.92
N VAL A 11 -3.56 19.46 -4.43
CA VAL A 11 -4.60 18.70 -3.73
C VAL A 11 -4.67 17.27 -4.26
N CYS A 12 -4.98 16.32 -3.38
CA CYS A 12 -5.19 14.91 -3.70
C CYS A 12 -6.13 14.73 -4.91
N HIS A 13 -5.65 14.08 -5.97
CA HIS A 13 -6.47 13.83 -7.17
C HIS A 13 -7.71 12.95 -6.90
N ARG A 14 -7.67 12.08 -5.88
CA ARG A 14 -8.78 11.21 -5.50
C ARG A 14 -9.80 11.93 -4.62
N GLY A 15 -9.32 12.49 -3.51
CA GLY A 15 -10.18 13.09 -2.49
C GLY A 15 -10.54 14.55 -2.75
N LYS A 16 -9.74 15.28 -3.54
CA LYS A 16 -9.87 16.72 -3.86
C LYS A 16 -10.06 17.66 -2.65
N LYS A 17 -9.72 17.20 -1.43
CA LYS A 17 -10.01 17.87 -0.15
C LYS A 17 -8.77 18.23 0.68
N ARG A 18 -7.67 17.50 0.52
CA ARG A 18 -6.43 17.65 1.30
C ARG A 18 -5.24 17.76 0.37
N GLU A 19 -4.18 18.39 0.85
CA GLU A 19 -2.90 18.46 0.15
C GLU A 19 -2.43 17.06 -0.27
N GLY A 20 -1.99 16.94 -1.51
CA GLY A 20 -1.48 15.73 -2.12
C GLY A 20 -0.04 15.46 -1.70
N THR A 21 0.21 15.22 -0.42
CA THR A 21 1.52 14.70 0.01
C THR A 21 1.69 13.25 -0.46
N PHE A 22 2.93 12.77 -0.55
CA PHE A 22 3.20 11.37 -0.90
C PHE A 22 2.42 10.40 0.00
N MET A 23 2.53 10.58 1.32
CA MET A 23 1.82 9.73 2.28
C MET A 23 0.30 9.82 2.11
N HIS A 24 -0.25 11.01 1.88
CA HIS A 24 -1.68 11.13 1.63
C HIS A 24 -2.11 10.42 0.34
N MET A 25 -1.38 10.60 -0.75
CA MET A 25 -1.76 10.06 -2.06
C MET A 25 -1.60 8.55 -2.17
N PHE A 26 -0.73 7.94 -1.37
CA PHE A 26 -0.41 6.51 -1.45
C PHE A 26 -0.83 5.70 -0.22
N TRP A 27 -1.14 6.32 0.91
CA TRP A 27 -1.50 5.62 2.15
C TRP A 27 -2.74 6.21 2.83
N ASP A 28 -2.72 7.48 3.22
CA ASP A 28 -3.72 8.05 4.12
C ASP A 28 -5.02 8.50 3.44
N CYS A 29 -5.07 8.52 2.11
CA CYS A 29 -6.30 8.86 1.40
C CYS A 29 -7.41 7.90 1.82
N HIS A 30 -8.51 8.42 2.37
CA HIS A 30 -9.65 7.61 2.81
C HIS A 30 -10.17 6.65 1.72
N LEU A 31 -10.09 7.06 0.44
CA LEU A 31 -10.47 6.22 -0.69
C LEU A 31 -9.51 5.04 -0.89
N LEU A 32 -8.21 5.22 -0.62
CA LEU A 32 -7.22 4.15 -0.66
C LEU A 32 -7.23 3.25 0.57
N LYS A 33 -7.57 3.80 1.74
CA LYS A 33 -7.47 3.08 3.01
C LYS A 33 -8.31 1.81 2.98
N SER A 34 -9.49 1.86 2.35
CA SER A 34 -10.33 0.68 2.11
C SER A 34 -9.62 -0.40 1.28
N SER A 35 -8.94 -0.01 0.20
CA SER A 35 -8.18 -0.93 -0.65
C SER A 35 -7.02 -1.56 0.12
N TRP A 36 -6.26 -0.77 0.88
CA TRP A 36 -5.17 -1.29 1.71
C TRP A 36 -5.66 -2.25 2.78
N SER A 37 -6.81 -1.99 3.41
CA SER A 37 -7.44 -2.94 4.33
C SER A 37 -7.77 -4.26 3.65
N SER A 38 -8.37 -4.24 2.45
CA SER A 38 -8.67 -5.47 1.70
C SER A 38 -7.40 -6.23 1.29
N ILE A 39 -6.37 -5.53 0.80
CA ILE A 39 -5.07 -6.12 0.47
C ILE A 39 -4.43 -6.73 1.72
N HIS A 40 -4.54 -6.06 2.87
CA HIS A 40 -3.99 -6.53 4.12
C HIS A 40 -4.68 -7.81 4.62
N SER A 41 -6.02 -7.83 4.62
CA SER A 41 -6.79 -9.05 4.93
C SER A 41 -6.48 -10.20 3.99
N PHE A 42 -6.35 -9.92 2.68
CA PHE A 42 -5.91 -10.92 1.71
C PHE A 42 -4.50 -11.43 2.03
N THR A 43 -3.57 -10.53 2.35
CA THR A 43 -2.20 -10.89 2.72
C THR A 43 -2.17 -11.83 3.93
N HIS A 44 -2.95 -11.54 4.97
CA HIS A 44 -3.10 -12.42 6.14
C HIS A 44 -3.59 -13.80 5.75
N SER A 45 -4.63 -13.88 4.91
CA SER A 45 -5.20 -15.16 4.48
C SER A 45 -4.21 -16.02 3.67
N VAL A 46 -3.34 -15.39 2.87
CA VAL A 46 -2.38 -16.09 2.01
C VAL A 46 -1.12 -16.51 2.77
N LEU A 47 -0.62 -15.66 3.67
CA LEU A 47 0.62 -15.93 4.41
C LEU A 47 0.40 -16.71 5.70
N ASP A 48 -0.86 -16.80 6.16
CA ASP A 48 -1.24 -17.36 7.45
C ASP A 48 -0.43 -16.73 8.59
N LEU A 49 -0.40 -15.40 8.60
CA LEU A 49 0.34 -14.57 9.54
C LEU A 49 -0.50 -13.36 9.93
N GLN A 50 -0.41 -12.98 11.20
CA GLN A 50 -1.04 -11.76 11.72
C GLN A 50 0.03 -10.72 12.01
N PHE A 51 -0.15 -9.51 11.47
CA PHE A 51 0.70 -8.36 11.74
C PHE A 51 -0.10 -7.07 11.56
N ASP A 52 0.42 -5.95 12.03
CA ASP A 52 -0.26 -4.67 11.89
C ASP A 52 -0.12 -4.09 10.47
N VAL A 53 -1.19 -3.45 10.00
CA VAL A 53 -1.17 -2.74 8.73
C VAL A 53 -0.14 -1.60 8.79
N SER A 54 0.89 -1.67 7.96
CA SER A 54 2.00 -0.70 7.96
C SER A 54 2.28 -0.14 6.58
N SER A 55 2.43 1.19 6.50
CA SER A 55 2.85 1.85 5.27
C SER A 55 4.26 1.44 4.87
N SER A 56 5.16 1.22 5.82
CA SER A 56 6.54 0.81 5.52
C SER A 56 6.55 -0.56 4.82
N LEU A 57 5.72 -1.48 5.31
CA LEU A 57 5.55 -2.79 4.71
C LEU A 57 5.00 -2.69 3.28
N TYR A 58 3.85 -2.04 3.11
CA TYR A 58 3.16 -2.06 1.81
C TYR A 58 3.79 -1.13 0.78
N LEU A 59 4.28 0.05 1.18
CA LEU A 59 4.90 1.00 0.25
C LEU A 59 6.37 0.68 -0.01
N LEU A 60 7.12 0.31 1.04
CA LEU A 60 8.58 0.17 0.97
C LEU A 60 9.08 -1.27 1.06
N ASN A 61 8.18 -2.26 1.19
CA ASN A 61 8.54 -3.67 1.41
C ASN A 61 9.42 -3.88 2.65
N ASP A 62 9.27 -3.02 3.66
CA ASP A 62 9.98 -3.14 4.93
C ASP A 62 9.40 -4.32 5.73
N THR A 63 10.19 -5.39 5.80
CA THR A 63 9.84 -6.65 6.46
C THR A 63 10.64 -6.88 7.74
N TYR A 64 11.37 -5.86 8.23
CA TYR A 64 12.30 -6.01 9.35
C TYR A 64 11.66 -6.63 10.60
N ASN A 65 10.42 -6.25 10.90
CA ASN A 65 9.67 -6.75 12.07
C ASN A 65 8.90 -8.06 11.80
N LEU A 66 8.98 -8.63 10.60
CA LEU A 66 8.26 -9.83 10.23
C LEU A 66 9.20 -11.02 10.13
N GLN A 67 8.90 -12.08 10.88
CA GLN A 67 9.58 -13.36 10.74
C GLN A 67 8.99 -14.13 9.55
N LEU A 68 9.55 -13.89 8.36
CA LEU A 68 9.12 -14.52 7.11
C LEU A 68 10.18 -15.49 6.60
N ASP A 69 9.74 -16.67 6.17
CA ASP A 69 10.58 -17.54 5.35
C ASP A 69 10.73 -16.97 3.92
N HIS A 70 11.71 -17.49 3.17
CA HIS A 70 12.01 -17.02 1.81
C HIS A 70 10.81 -17.10 0.85
N LYS A 71 9.93 -18.10 1.01
CA LYS A 71 8.74 -18.26 0.17
C LYS A 71 7.68 -17.22 0.52
N LYS A 72 7.40 -17.00 1.81
CA LYS A 72 6.48 -15.96 2.30
C LYS A 72 6.96 -14.57 1.93
N CYS A 73 8.26 -14.27 2.03
CA CYS A 73 8.85 -13.02 1.54
C CYS A 73 8.54 -12.77 0.06
N ARG A 74 8.74 -13.79 -0.80
CA ARG A 74 8.44 -13.67 -2.24
C ARG A 74 6.97 -13.42 -2.51
N ILE A 75 6.09 -14.15 -1.84
CA ILE A 75 4.64 -13.97 -1.99
C ILE A 75 4.23 -12.56 -1.55
N LEU A 76 4.74 -12.08 -0.41
CA LEU A 76 4.46 -10.73 0.07
C LEU A 76 4.89 -9.68 -0.96
N ILE A 77 6.11 -9.76 -1.50
CA ILE A 77 6.60 -8.84 -2.53
C ILE A 77 5.72 -8.86 -3.78
N LEU A 78 5.22 -10.02 -4.19
CA LEU A 78 4.30 -10.13 -5.32
C LEU A 78 2.97 -9.44 -5.02
N ILE A 79 2.39 -9.69 -3.84
CA ILE A 79 1.14 -9.05 -3.40
C ILE A 79 1.31 -7.53 -3.38
N THR A 80 2.38 -7.02 -2.75
CA THR A 80 2.62 -5.57 -2.68
C THR A 80 2.90 -4.96 -4.05
N TYR A 81 3.54 -5.68 -4.97
CA TYR A 81 3.76 -5.24 -6.34
C TYR A 81 2.44 -5.10 -7.11
N PHE A 82 1.58 -6.13 -7.07
CA PHE A 82 0.28 -6.09 -7.77
C PHE A 82 -0.68 -5.07 -7.16
N ALA A 83 -0.64 -4.86 -5.84
CA ALA A 83 -1.43 -3.84 -5.16
C ALA A 83 -1.15 -2.40 -5.64
N LYS A 84 0.03 -2.15 -6.22
CA LYS A 84 0.47 -0.82 -6.67
C LYS A 84 0.20 -0.54 -8.16
N LYS A 85 -0.24 -1.55 -8.92
CA LYS A 85 -0.44 -1.48 -10.37
C LYS A 85 -1.86 -1.03 -10.72
#